data_AF-A0A2T1E3G2-F1
#
_entry.id   AF-A0A2T1E3G2-F1
#
_cell.length_a   1.000
_cell.length_b   1.000
_cell.length_c   1.000
_cell.angle_alpha   90.00
_cell.angle_beta   90.00
_cell.angle_gamma   90.00
#
_symmetry.space_group_name_H-M   'P 1'
#
loop_
_entity.id
_entity.type
_entity.pdbx_description
1 polymer ?
#
loop_
_entity_poly.entity_id
_entity_poly.type
_entity_poly.pdbx_seq_one_letter_code
_entity_poly.pdbx_strand_id
1 'polypeptide(L)' 'MSYLSKTQQSVTGKSFFQQNLAELTAQAQIAVDDAIELLHAKGITTIGVVDSQIYCEYPDGRKEFLQPLTPTAESITTKD' A
#
# COMPACT_ATOMS: atom_id res chain seq x y z
N MET A 1 12.06 60.26 -23.73
CA MET A 1 11.23 59.07 -23.94
C MET A 1 11.30 58.21 -22.69
N SER A 2 10.18 58.09 -21.97
CA SER A 2 9.94 57.00 -21.02
C SER A 2 10.00 55.67 -21.74
N TYR A 3 10.42 54.59 -21.09
CA TYR A 3 9.70 53.31 -21.05
C TYR A 3 10.33 52.39 -19.98
N LEU A 4 9.56 52.22 -18.91
CA LEU A 4 9.34 50.98 -18.16
C LEU A 4 10.49 50.37 -17.33
N SER A 5 10.35 50.62 -16.02
CA SER A 5 10.57 49.72 -14.90
C SER A 5 10.65 48.23 -15.26
N LYS A 6 11.83 47.63 -15.12
CA LYS A 6 11.92 46.18 -14.89
C LYS A 6 11.61 45.94 -13.42
N THR A 7 10.33 45.82 -13.10
CA THR A 7 9.92 44.95 -12.01
C THR A 7 10.36 43.55 -12.42
N GLN A 8 11.50 43.10 -11.89
CA GLN A 8 11.86 41.70 -11.93
C GLN A 8 10.78 40.98 -11.10
N GLN A 9 9.81 40.43 -11.83
CA GLN A 9 8.76 39.60 -11.30
C GLN A 9 9.43 38.57 -10.40
N SER A 10 9.13 38.67 -9.11
CA SER A 10 9.22 37.53 -8.21
C SER A 10 8.53 36.38 -8.93
N VAL A 11 9.33 35.40 -9.36
CA VAL A 11 8.82 34.13 -9.83
C VAL A 11 8.24 33.48 -8.59
N THR A 12 6.99 33.84 -8.28
CA THR A 12 6.07 33.00 -7.50
C THR A 12 5.73 31.80 -8.39
N GLY A 13 6.75 30.98 -8.64
CA GLY A 13 6.63 29.65 -9.19
C GLY A 13 5.92 28.81 -8.14
N LYS A 14 4.60 28.76 -8.28
CA LYS A 14 3.69 27.97 -7.48
C LYS A 14 4.14 26.51 -7.39
N SER A 15 3.80 25.93 -6.25
CA SER A 15 3.65 24.50 -6.00
C SER A 15 4.93 23.68 -5.89
N PHE A 16 5.52 23.72 -4.70
CA PHE A 16 6.54 22.76 -4.30
C PHE A 16 5.98 21.49 -3.63
N PHE A 17 4.78 21.49 -3.03
CA PHE A 17 4.28 20.30 -2.31
C PHE A 17 2.74 20.27 -2.22
N GLN A 18 2.06 20.00 -3.33
CA GLN A 18 0.65 19.61 -3.30
C GLN A 18 0.45 18.42 -4.23
N GLN A 19 1.20 17.33 -4.02
CA GLN A 19 0.63 16.05 -4.41
C GLN A 19 -0.54 15.80 -3.48
N ASN A 20 -1.72 15.63 -4.06
CA ASN A 20 -2.90 15.30 -3.27
C ASN A 20 -2.63 13.97 -2.57
N LEU A 21 -2.98 13.85 -1.29
CA LEU A 21 -2.77 12.63 -0.51
C LEU A 21 -3.42 11.41 -1.20
N ALA A 22 -4.55 11.62 -1.90
CA ALA A 22 -5.18 10.60 -2.73
C ALA A 22 -4.30 10.14 -3.91
N GLU A 23 -3.60 11.06 -4.57
CA GLU A 23 -2.71 10.75 -5.70
C GLU A 23 -1.47 9.98 -5.22
N LEU A 24 -0.91 10.35 -4.07
CA LEU A 24 0.20 9.63 -3.45
C LEU A 24 -0.18 8.20 -3.07
N THR A 25 -1.35 8.01 -2.46
CA THR A 25 -1.84 6.68 -2.11
C THR A 25 -2.10 5.83 -3.35
N ALA A 26 -2.66 6.43 -4.42
CA ALA A 26 -2.87 5.72 -5.68
C ALA A 26 -1.54 5.29 -6.33
N GLN A 27 -0.52 6.16 -6.35
CA GLN A 27 0.80 5.82 -6.87
C GLN A 27 1.49 4.72 -6.06
N ALA A 28 1.38 4.77 -4.72
CA ALA A 28 1.91 3.73 -3.85
C ALA A 28 1.22 2.39 -4.10
N GLN A 29 -0.10 2.38 -4.30
CA GLN A 29 -0.85 1.16 -4.60
C GLN A 29 -0.40 0.53 -5.91
N ILE A 30 -0.24 1.32 -6.98
CA ILE A 30 0.25 0.83 -8.28
C ILE A 30 1.62 0.15 -8.12
N ALA A 31 2.55 0.77 -7.40
CA ALA A 31 3.88 0.20 -7.18
C ALA A 31 3.85 -1.12 -6.38
N VAL A 32 2.90 -1.26 -5.45
CA VAL A 32 2.69 -2.50 -4.71
C VAL A 32 2.12 -3.59 -5.62
N ASP A 33 1.15 -3.25 -6.47
CA ASP A 33 0.53 -4.18 -7.41
C ASP A 33 1.58 -4.71 -8.41
N ASP A 34 2.40 -3.82 -8.99
CA ASP A 34 3.53 -4.20 -9.87
C ASP A 34 4.52 -5.15 -9.16
N ALA A 35 4.81 -4.89 -7.89
CA ALA A 35 5.72 -5.75 -7.11
C ALA A 35 5.12 -7.13 -6.85
N ILE A 36 3.81 -7.22 -6.60
CA ILE A 36 3.10 -8.48 -6.41
C ILE A 36 3.14 -9.30 -7.71
N GLU A 37 2.86 -8.68 -8.86
CA GLU A 37 2.96 -9.36 -10.16
C GLU A 37 4.36 -9.92 -10.43
N LEU A 38 5.41 -9.17 -10.10
CA LEU A 38 6.80 -9.62 -10.25
C LEU A 38 7.15 -10.80 -9.32
N LEU A 39 6.59 -10.84 -8.11
CA LEU A 39 6.75 -11.95 -7.17
C LEU A 39 6.00 -13.19 -7.66
N HIS A 40 4.77 -13.03 -8.12
CA HIS A 40 3.97 -14.11 -8.69
C HIS A 40 4.59 -14.70 -9.95
N ALA A 41 5.17 -13.86 -10.82
CA ALA A 41 5.93 -14.32 -11.99
C ALA A 41 7.15 -15.19 -11.62
N LYS A 42 7.65 -15.09 -10.38
CA LYS A 42 8.72 -15.93 -9.81
C LYS A 42 8.19 -17.14 -9.03
N GLY A 43 6.88 -17.36 -8.99
CA GLY A 43 6.24 -18.41 -8.23
C GLY A 43 6.18 -18.14 -6.72
N ILE A 44 6.38 -16.90 -6.28
CA ILE A 44 6.39 -16.52 -4.87
C ILE A 44 4.98 -16.14 -4.45
N THR A 45 4.46 -16.80 -3.43
CA THR A 45 3.19 -16.46 -2.78
C THR A 45 3.33 -15.19 -1.95
N THR A 46 2.32 -14.32 -1.98
CA THR A 46 2.27 -13.06 -1.22
C THR A 46 1.22 -13.11 -0.11
N ILE A 47 1.44 -12.36 0.97
CA ILE A 47 0.47 -12.19 2.06
C ILE A 47 -0.03 -10.75 2.06
N GLY A 48 -1.34 -10.57 2.09
CA GLY A 48 -2.00 -9.26 2.15
C GLY A 48 -2.93 -9.14 3.35
N VAL A 49 -3.26 -7.91 3.70
CA VAL A 49 -4.22 -7.60 4.78
C VAL A 49 -5.23 -6.58 4.25
N VAL A 50 -6.52 -6.90 4.35
CA VAL A 50 -7.63 -6.00 3.99
C VAL A 50 -8.66 -6.05 5.12
N ASP A 51 -9.07 -4.89 5.64
CA ASP A 51 -10.07 -4.77 6.71
C ASP A 51 -9.83 -5.70 7.92
N SER A 52 -8.57 -5.80 8.36
CA SER A 52 -8.10 -6.69 9.44
C SER A 52 -8.18 -8.19 9.15
N GLN A 53 -8.48 -8.59 7.91
CA GLN A 53 -8.41 -9.98 7.46
C GLN A 53 -7.10 -10.20 6.71
N ILE A 54 -6.39 -11.26 7.06
CA ILE A 54 -5.16 -11.67 6.39
C ILE A 54 -5.52 -12.68 5.31
N TYR A 55 -4.98 -12.51 4.10
CA TYR A 55 -5.10 -13.48 3.03
C TYR A 55 -3.74 -13.83 2.45
N CYS A 56 -3.68 -15.04 1.91
CA CYS A 56 -2.59 -15.58 1.13
C CYS A 56 -2.99 -15.55 -0.35
N GLU A 57 -2.20 -14.93 -1.20
CA GLU A 57 -2.42 -14.90 -2.65
C GLU A 57 -1.31 -15.67 -3.37
N TYR A 58 -1.73 -16.70 -4.09
CA TYR A 58 -0.85 -17.59 -4.83
C TYR A 58 -0.60 -17.06 -6.25
N PRO A 59 0.51 -17.47 -6.90
CA PRO A 59 0.83 -17.07 -8.28
C PRO A 59 -0.21 -17.41 -9.35
N ASP A 60 -1.14 -18.31 -9.06
CA ASP A 60 -2.25 -18.68 -9.94
C ASP A 60 -3.49 -17.78 -9.79
N GLY A 61 -3.41 -16.75 -8.93
CA GLY A 61 -4.49 -15.83 -8.61
C GLY A 61 -5.46 -16.32 -7.53
N ARG A 62 -5.22 -17.50 -6.93
CA ARG A 62 -6.05 -18.00 -5.83
C ARG A 62 -5.78 -17.20 -4.56
N LYS A 63 -6.83 -16.80 -3.86
CA LYS A 63 -6.75 -16.14 -2.55
C LYS A 63 -7.38 -17.02 -1.47
N GLU A 64 -6.67 -17.19 -0.35
CA GLU A 64 -7.13 -17.93 0.82
C GLU A 64 -7.06 -17.03 2.06
N PHE A 65 -8.19 -16.83 2.73
CA PHE A 65 -8.23 -16.09 3.99
C PHE A 65 -7.72 -16.95 5.13
N LEU A 66 -6.73 -16.42 5.85
CA LEU A 66 -6.12 -17.11 6.99
C LEU A 66 -6.96 -16.80 8.23
N GLN A 67 -7.54 -17.85 8.82
CA GLN A 67 -8.18 -17.70 10.13
C GLN A 67 -7.10 -17.45 11.18
N PRO A 68 -7.25 -16.41 12.02
CA PRO A 68 -6.39 -16.26 13.18
C PRO A 68 -6.54 -17.49 14.05
N LEU A 69 -5.41 -18.09 14.44
CA LEU A 69 -5.39 -19.24 15.35
C LEU A 69 -6.12 -18.82 16.63
N THR A 70 -7.33 -19.33 16.84
CA THR A 70 -7.94 -19.29 18.16
C THR A 70 -7.10 -20.18 19.06
N PRO A 71 -6.57 -19.68 20.20
CA PRO A 71 -5.93 -20.55 21.15
C PRO A 71 -7.00 -21.57 21.57
N THR A 72 -6.81 -22.82 21.17
CA THR A 72 -7.67 -23.91 21.61
C THR A 72 -7.36 -24.04 23.10
N ALA A 73 -8.26 -23.53 23.93
CA ALA A 73 -8.23 -23.81 25.36
C ALA A 73 -8.55 -25.30 25.53
N GLU A 74 -7.55 -26.15 25.32
CA GLU A 74 -7.61 -27.51 25.84
C GLU A 74 -7.59 -27.37 27.37
N SER A 75 -8.79 -27.39 27.95
CA SER A 75 -8.99 -27.50 29.39
C SER A 75 -8.33 -28.78 29.86
N ILE A 76 -7.08 -28.68 30.30
CA ILE A 76 -6.36 -29.75 31.00
C ILE A 76 -7.20 -30.06 32.24
N THR A 77 -7.99 -31.13 32.16
CA THR A 77 -8.80 -31.60 33.28
C THR A 77 -7.87 -32.38 34.19
N THR A 78 -7.23 -31.71 35.14
CA THR A 78 -6.60 -32.40 36.28
C THR A 78 -7.71 -33.05 37.09
N LYS A 79 -7.81 -34.39 37.00
CA LYS A 79 -8.46 -35.20 38.03
C LYS A 79 -7.48 -35.29 39.21
N ASP A 80 -7.79 -34.57 40.29
CA ASP A 80 -7.34 -34.93 41.63
C ASP A 80 -8.20 -36.07 42.19
#